data_AF-A0A2S2QHU5-F1
#
_entry.id   AF-A0A2S2QHU5-F1
#
_cell.length_a   1.000
_cell.length_b   1.000
_cell.length_c   1.000
_cell.angle_alpha   90.00
_cell.angle_beta   90.00
_cell.angle_gamma   90.00
#
_symmetry.space_group_name_H-M   'P 1'
#
loop_
_entity.id
_entity.type
_entity.pdbx_description
1 polymer ?
#
loop_
_entity_poly.entity_id
_entity_poly.type
_entity_poly.pdbx_seq_one_letter_code
_entity_poly.pdbx_strand_id
1 'polypeptide(L)'
;MKALQKNATVSDWILYGFGKLPIAVSMIAILMSYHTCGTVGLIISAFFYYFMLCTMVQDCIDQLIYYPVIFIKDYFIKGEKPTLNLSLTPIHLHFSLFLLWLLICGCNLPCSIEWARNFHHSKYLDPDPSWISSVVLNTCAGILWQMDIPKRNIKCYAGLSDFCVATSVILFVFCQTALFRVTPILTIVFVVITLHQYISSWIGGVRDLNDRQVNHTNVN
;
A
#
# COMPACT_ATOMS: atom_id res chain seq x y z
N MET A 1 -11.52 33.07 -19.11
CA MET A 1 -12.08 31.81 -19.65
C MET A 1 -11.73 31.70 -21.12
N LYS A 2 -11.17 30.55 -21.54
CA LYS A 2 -10.81 30.10 -22.90
C LYS A 2 -9.67 30.87 -23.61
N ALA A 3 -8.47 30.28 -23.58
CA ALA A 3 -7.57 30.09 -24.76
C ALA A 3 -6.16 29.52 -24.40
N LEU A 4 -6.05 28.54 -23.50
CA LEU A 4 -4.85 27.68 -23.38
C LEU A 4 -5.25 26.21 -23.49
N GLN A 5 -5.89 25.89 -24.61
CA GLN A 5 -6.13 24.53 -25.07
C GLN A 5 -5.36 24.37 -26.38
N LYS A 6 -4.04 24.15 -26.30
CA LYS A 6 -3.27 23.60 -27.42
C LYS A 6 -1.99 22.98 -26.88
N ASN A 7 -1.94 21.65 -26.99
CA ASN A 7 -0.91 20.73 -26.49
C ASN A 7 -1.02 20.45 -24.98
N ALA A 8 -1.99 19.61 -24.61
CA ALA A 8 -1.81 18.77 -23.44
C ALA A 8 -0.52 17.99 -23.67
N THR A 9 0.52 18.37 -22.93
CA THR A 9 1.85 17.81 -23.10
C THR A 9 1.81 16.33 -22.72
N VAL A 10 2.69 15.52 -23.31
CA VAL A 10 2.82 14.09 -22.94
C VAL A 10 3.05 13.96 -21.43
N SER A 11 3.70 14.94 -20.80
CA SER A 11 3.84 15.04 -19.35
C SER A 11 2.50 15.07 -18.62
N ASP A 12 1.48 15.80 -19.10
CA ASP A 12 0.19 15.93 -18.41
C ASP A 12 -0.61 14.64 -18.50
N TRP A 13 -0.52 13.95 -19.64
CA TRP A 13 -1.07 12.60 -19.80
C TRP A 13 -0.36 11.58 -18.93
N ILE A 14 0.96 11.68 -18.80
CA ILE A 14 1.75 10.83 -17.91
C ILE A 14 1.38 11.11 -16.44
N LEU A 15 1.31 12.38 -16.03
CA LEU A 15 0.92 12.80 -14.67
C LEU A 15 -0.52 12.37 -14.33
N TYR A 16 -1.45 12.52 -15.26
CA TYR A 16 -2.82 12.00 -15.10
C TYR A 16 -2.86 10.47 -15.05
N GLY A 17 -1.99 9.81 -15.83
CA GLY A 17 -1.75 8.37 -15.78
C GLY A 17 -1.29 7.93 -14.39
N PHE A 18 -0.28 8.57 -13.81
CA PHE A 18 0.25 8.26 -12.48
C PHE A 18 -0.80 8.36 -11.37
N GLY A 19 -1.70 9.36 -11.42
CA GLY A 19 -2.77 9.50 -10.42
C GLY A 19 -3.80 8.37 -10.46
N LYS A 20 -4.05 7.76 -11.63
CA LYS A 20 -5.00 6.64 -11.79
C LYS A 20 -4.32 5.27 -11.83
N LEU A 21 -2.99 5.25 -11.87
CA LEU A 21 -2.18 4.06 -12.05
C LEU A 21 -2.41 3.00 -10.97
N PRO A 22 -2.47 3.33 -9.65
CA PRO A 22 -2.64 2.30 -8.63
C PRO A 22 -3.95 1.52 -8.76
N ILE A 23 -5.04 2.21 -9.12
CA ILE A 23 -6.35 1.59 -9.31
C ILE A 23 -6.35 0.70 -10.55
N ALA A 24 -5.83 1.22 -11.66
CA ALA A 24 -5.76 0.47 -12.92
C ALA A 24 -4.92 -0.81 -12.75
N VAL A 25 -3.78 -0.72 -12.07
CA VAL A 25 -2.91 -1.88 -11.81
C VAL A 25 -3.61 -2.91 -10.95
N SER A 26 -4.28 -2.51 -9.87
CA SER A 26 -5.03 -3.45 -9.01
C SER A 26 -6.13 -4.19 -9.77
N MET A 27 -6.88 -3.49 -10.65
CA MET A 27 -7.92 -4.09 -11.48
C MET A 27 -7.35 -5.10 -12.49
N ILE A 28 -6.25 -4.75 -13.16
CA ILE A 28 -5.57 -5.66 -14.09
C ILE A 28 -5.04 -6.89 -13.36
N ALA A 29 -4.47 -6.72 -12.17
CA ALA A 29 -3.98 -7.83 -11.34
C ALA A 29 -5.11 -8.76 -10.89
N ILE A 30 -6.30 -8.22 -10.54
CA ILE A 30 -7.49 -9.02 -10.21
C ILE A 30 -7.94 -9.82 -11.44
N LEU A 31 -8.05 -9.19 -12.61
CA LEU A 31 -8.43 -9.87 -13.85
C LEU A 31 -7.44 -11.00 -14.22
N MET A 32 -6.13 -10.73 -14.09
CA MET A 32 -5.09 -11.74 -14.29
C MET A 32 -5.18 -12.89 -13.27
N SER A 33 -5.62 -12.60 -12.05
CA SER A 33 -5.82 -13.61 -11.01
C SER A 33 -6.98 -14.55 -11.34
N TYR A 34 -8.04 -14.06 -12.00
CA TYR A 34 -9.17 -14.88 -12.46
C TYR A 34 -8.87 -15.70 -13.71
N HIS A 35 -8.10 -15.16 -14.65
CA HIS A 35 -7.90 -15.77 -15.96
C HIS A 35 -6.65 -16.65 -16.08
N THR A 36 -5.57 -16.32 -15.35
CA THR A 36 -4.27 -16.97 -15.54
C THR A 36 -3.87 -17.76 -14.30
N CYS A 37 -3.49 -17.05 -13.22
CA CYS A 37 -3.23 -17.62 -11.91
C CYS A 37 -3.08 -16.49 -10.88
N GLY A 38 -3.47 -16.75 -9.63
CA GLY A 38 -3.39 -15.77 -8.55
C GLY A 38 -1.97 -15.27 -8.31
N THR A 39 -0.97 -16.14 -8.41
CA THR A 39 0.44 -15.78 -8.14
C THR A 39 1.02 -14.79 -9.15
N VAL A 40 0.63 -14.84 -10.43
CA VAL A 40 1.06 -13.83 -11.41
C VAL A 40 0.48 -12.46 -11.04
N GLY A 41 -0.78 -12.41 -10.61
CA GLY A 41 -1.39 -11.17 -10.08
C GLY A 41 -0.62 -10.60 -8.88
N LEU A 42 -0.20 -11.46 -7.95
CA LEU A 42 0.61 -11.05 -6.79
C LEU A 42 1.99 -10.51 -7.18
N ILE A 43 2.65 -11.09 -8.19
CA ILE A 43 3.96 -10.64 -8.68
C ILE A 43 3.85 -9.28 -9.38
N ILE A 44 2.84 -9.10 -10.24
CA ILE A 44 2.60 -7.82 -10.92
C ILE A 44 2.38 -6.71 -9.89
N SER A 45 1.52 -6.96 -8.90
CA SER A 45 1.26 -6.01 -7.83
C SER A 45 2.48 -5.79 -6.93
N ALA A 46 3.33 -6.79 -6.69
CA ALA A 46 4.58 -6.63 -5.95
C ALA A 46 5.54 -5.68 -6.67
N PHE A 47 5.67 -5.81 -7.98
CA PHE A 47 6.50 -4.92 -8.80
C PHE A 47 5.99 -3.47 -8.75
N PHE A 48 4.67 -3.28 -8.82
CA PHE A 48 4.07 -1.95 -8.68
C PHE A 48 4.24 -1.38 -7.27
N TYR A 49 4.04 -2.19 -6.24
CA TYR A 49 4.27 -1.79 -4.85
C TYR A 49 5.72 -1.31 -4.66
N TYR A 50 6.69 -2.01 -5.25
CA TYR A 50 8.10 -1.60 -5.22
C TYR A 50 8.31 -0.20 -5.80
N PHE A 51 7.71 0.11 -6.97
CA PHE A 51 7.80 1.46 -7.52
C PHE A 51 7.20 2.52 -6.62
N MET A 52 6.02 2.26 -6.05
CA MET A 52 5.39 3.18 -5.11
C MET A 52 6.30 3.41 -3.88
N LEU A 53 6.93 2.35 -3.37
CA LEU A 53 7.89 2.46 -2.28
C LEU A 53 9.10 3.31 -2.68
N CYS A 54 9.64 3.14 -3.89
CA CYS A 54 10.72 3.97 -4.41
C CYS A 54 10.31 5.45 -4.51
N THR A 55 9.09 5.75 -4.94
CA THR A 55 8.62 7.15 -5.00
C THR A 55 8.57 7.78 -3.60
N MET A 56 8.10 7.05 -2.59
CA MET A 56 8.08 7.54 -1.20
C MET A 56 9.48 7.74 -0.63
N VAL A 57 10.43 6.86 -0.98
CA VAL A 57 11.84 7.01 -0.60
C VAL A 57 12.48 8.20 -1.31
N GLN A 58 12.18 8.40 -2.59
CA GLN A 58 12.65 9.54 -3.35
C GLN A 58 12.15 10.86 -2.73
N ASP A 59 10.87 10.96 -2.39
CA ASP A 59 10.30 12.15 -1.74
C ASP A 59 11.00 12.46 -0.40
N CYS A 60 11.36 11.43 0.36
CA CYS A 60 12.13 11.57 1.60
C CYS A 60 13.57 12.05 1.35
N ILE A 61 14.23 11.52 0.32
CA ILE A 61 15.58 11.94 -0.07
C ILE A 61 15.55 13.39 -0.56
N ASP A 62 14.54 13.77 -1.35
CA ASP A 62 14.38 15.13 -1.86
C ASP A 62 14.20 16.12 -0.70
N GLN A 63 13.35 15.82 0.28
CA GLN A 63 13.20 16.65 1.49
C GLN A 63 14.51 16.80 2.27
N LEU A 64 15.30 15.72 2.37
CA LEU A 64 16.60 15.73 3.04
C LEU A 64 17.63 16.58 2.27
N ILE A 65 17.65 16.49 0.94
CA ILE A 65 18.56 17.23 0.05
C ILE A 65 18.21 18.73 0.00
N TYR A 66 16.92 19.08 -0.03
CA TYR A 66 16.49 20.48 -0.08
C TYR A 66 16.62 21.20 1.27
N TYR A 67 16.61 20.48 2.38
CA TYR A 67 16.74 21.06 3.71
C TYR A 67 17.96 21.99 3.88
N PRO A 68 19.21 21.62 3.54
CA PRO A 68 20.35 22.53 3.66
C PRO A 68 20.22 23.79 2.80
N VAL A 69 19.60 23.70 1.61
CA VAL A 69 19.37 24.85 0.72
C VAL A 69 18.39 25.83 1.37
N ILE A 70 17.28 25.30 1.91
CA ILE A 70 16.27 26.09 2.64
C ILE A 70 16.87 26.65 3.92
N PHE A 71 17.70 25.89 4.62
CA PHE A 71 18.42 26.33 5.81
C PHE A 71 19.29 27.55 5.53
N ILE A 72 20.14 27.50 4.50
CA ILE A 72 20.98 28.65 4.15
C ILE A 72 20.13 29.86 3.76
N LYS A 73 19.10 29.66 2.94
CA LYS A 73 18.22 30.73 2.45
C LYS A 73 17.42 31.39 3.58
N ASP A 74 16.71 30.61 4.38
CA ASP A 74 15.80 31.12 5.42
C ASP A 74 16.58 31.64 6.62
N TYR A 75 17.73 31.06 6.94
CA TYR A 75 18.63 31.61 7.96
C TYR A 75 19.17 32.99 7.56
N PHE A 76 19.60 33.17 6.30
CA PHE A 76 20.08 34.48 5.81
C PHE A 76 18.97 35.52 5.66
N ILE A 77 17.77 35.13 5.20
CA ILE A 77 16.70 36.08 4.89
C ILE A 77 15.85 36.41 6.13
N LYS A 78 15.47 35.41 6.91
CA LYS A 78 14.51 35.56 8.03
C LYS A 78 15.18 35.49 9.40
N GLY A 79 16.41 34.99 9.51
CA GLY A 79 17.08 34.79 10.80
C GLY A 79 16.41 33.72 11.68
N GLU A 80 15.50 32.91 11.12
CA GLU A 80 14.77 31.84 11.81
C GLU A 80 15.33 30.47 11.40
N LYS A 81 15.34 29.51 12.32
CA LYS A 81 15.77 28.13 12.04
C LYS A 81 14.61 27.37 11.38
N PRO A 82 14.70 26.96 10.11
CA PRO A 82 13.63 26.18 9.50
C PRO A 82 13.51 24.81 10.18
N THR A 83 12.28 24.40 10.46
CA THR A 83 11.99 23.09 11.05
C THR A 83 11.94 22.02 9.97
N LEU A 84 12.77 20.98 10.08
CA LEU A 84 12.73 19.82 9.21
C LEU A 84 11.54 18.92 9.59
N ASN A 85 10.46 18.98 8.82
CA ASN A 85 9.29 18.11 9.00
C ASN A 85 9.44 16.80 8.20
N LEU A 86 10.47 16.01 8.53
CA LEU A 86 10.73 14.73 7.86
C LEU A 86 9.87 13.62 8.48
N SER A 87 8.86 13.15 7.74
CA SER A 87 7.98 12.07 8.19
C SER A 87 8.42 10.72 7.63
N LEU A 88 9.16 9.94 8.44
CA LEU A 88 9.57 8.56 8.08
C LEU A 88 8.48 7.50 8.29
N THR A 89 7.41 7.85 9.01
CA THR A 89 6.38 6.88 9.39
C THR A 89 5.67 6.23 8.20
N PRO A 90 5.28 6.96 7.13
CA PRO A 90 4.72 6.38 5.90
C PRO A 90 5.61 5.30 5.30
N ILE A 91 6.91 5.58 5.19
CA ILE A 91 7.88 4.67 4.61
C ILE A 91 7.97 3.40 5.46
N HIS A 92 8.07 3.51 6.78
CA HIS A 92 8.15 2.35 7.65
C HIS A 92 6.93 1.43 7.50
N LEU A 93 5.72 1.99 7.44
CA LEU A 93 4.51 1.19 7.27
C LEU A 93 4.45 0.53 5.89
N HIS A 94 4.66 1.30 4.81
CA HIS A 94 4.60 0.77 3.45
C HIS A 94 5.69 -0.29 3.21
N PHE A 95 6.87 -0.11 3.79
CA PHE A 95 7.96 -1.09 3.75
C PHE A 95 7.57 -2.38 4.48
N SER A 96 7.02 -2.31 5.70
CA SER A 96 6.57 -3.51 6.41
C SER A 96 5.46 -4.25 5.67
N LEU A 97 4.51 -3.53 5.07
CA LEU A 97 3.43 -4.12 4.26
C LEU A 97 3.97 -4.74 2.96
N PHE A 98 4.99 -4.14 2.34
CA PHE A 98 5.67 -4.70 1.19
C PHE A 98 6.40 -6.00 1.54
N LEU A 99 7.11 -6.07 2.68
CA LEU A 99 7.74 -7.30 3.15
C LEU A 99 6.71 -8.40 3.43
N LEU A 100 5.57 -8.05 4.04
CA LEU A 100 4.46 -8.97 4.24
C LEU A 100 3.90 -9.49 2.90
N TRP A 101 3.77 -8.60 1.90
CA TRP A 101 3.36 -8.99 0.55
C TRP A 101 4.33 -9.96 -0.10
N LEU A 102 5.64 -9.68 -0.03
CA LEU A 102 6.68 -10.57 -0.56
C LEU A 102 6.67 -11.94 0.12
N LEU A 103 6.42 -11.99 1.43
CA LEU A 103 6.29 -13.25 2.16
C LEU A 103 5.10 -14.07 1.65
N ILE A 104 3.94 -13.44 1.47
CA ILE A 104 2.75 -14.10 0.92
C ILE A 104 3.00 -14.60 -0.51
N CYS A 105 3.63 -13.77 -1.34
CA CYS A 105 4.01 -14.15 -2.70
C CYS A 105 4.98 -15.35 -2.69
N GLY A 106 5.99 -15.33 -1.82
CA GLY A 106 6.96 -16.41 -1.66
C GLY A 106 6.32 -17.72 -1.23
N CYS A 107 5.35 -17.69 -0.31
CA CYS A 107 4.60 -18.88 0.11
C CYS A 107 3.71 -19.46 -1.02
N ASN A 108 3.15 -18.62 -1.89
CA ASN A 108 2.29 -19.05 -2.99
C ASN A 108 3.05 -19.50 -4.25
N LEU A 109 4.31 -19.06 -4.41
CA LEU A 109 5.16 -19.41 -5.54
C LEU A 109 5.32 -20.93 -5.75
N PRO A 110 5.71 -21.75 -4.75
CA PRO A 110 5.87 -23.19 -4.94
C PRO A 110 4.54 -23.89 -5.26
N CYS A 111 3.43 -23.47 -4.62
CA CYS A 111 2.11 -24.03 -4.90
C CYS A 111 1.68 -23.80 -6.36
N SER A 112 1.94 -22.61 -6.90
CA SER A 112 1.63 -22.31 -8.30
C SER A 112 2.55 -23.00 -9.30
N ILE A 113 3.83 -23.22 -8.95
CA ILE A 113 4.75 -24.01 -9.79
C ILE A 113 4.24 -25.45 -9.90
N GLU A 114 3.83 -26.06 -8.78
CA GLU A 114 3.29 -27.42 -8.78
C GLU A 114 1.97 -27.53 -9.55
N TRP A 115 1.08 -26.56 -9.37
CA TRP A 115 -0.14 -26.46 -10.18
C TRP A 115 0.18 -26.36 -11.68
N ALA A 116 1.13 -25.50 -12.07
CA ALA A 116 1.53 -25.35 -13.46
C ALA A 116 2.19 -26.62 -14.02
N ARG A 117 2.95 -27.36 -13.20
CA ARG A 117 3.55 -28.65 -13.59
C ARG A 117 2.48 -29.73 -13.82
N ASN A 118 1.38 -29.68 -13.06
CA ASN A 118 0.27 -30.61 -13.23
C ASN A 118 -0.46 -30.43 -14.57
N PHE A 119 -0.30 -29.29 -15.24
CA PHE A 119 -0.83 -29.04 -16.59
C PHE A 119 -0.29 -30.02 -17.63
N HIS A 120 0.92 -30.54 -17.42
CA HIS A 120 1.50 -31.55 -18.30
C HIS A 120 0.74 -32.89 -18.24
N HIS A 121 0.08 -33.19 -17.10
CA HIS A 121 -0.59 -34.46 -16.85
C HIS A 121 -2.08 -34.43 -17.19
N SER A 122 -2.75 -33.29 -16.96
CA SER A 122 -4.14 -33.05 -17.34
C SER A 122 -4.30 -31.64 -17.88
N LYS A 123 -4.98 -31.48 -19.03
CA LYS A 123 -5.31 -30.17 -19.59
C LYS A 123 -6.50 -29.48 -18.90
N TYR A 124 -7.24 -30.23 -18.09
CA TYR A 124 -8.30 -29.70 -17.22
C TYR A 124 -7.72 -29.60 -15.81
N LEU A 125 -7.42 -28.37 -15.39
CA LEU A 125 -6.91 -28.09 -14.05
C LEU A 125 -8.02 -27.48 -13.22
N ASP A 126 -8.03 -27.88 -11.96
CA ASP A 126 -8.76 -27.16 -10.93
C ASP A 126 -8.21 -25.72 -10.78
N PRO A 127 -9.05 -24.77 -10.35
CA PRO A 127 -8.62 -23.39 -10.12
C PRO A 127 -7.42 -23.33 -9.16
N ASP A 128 -6.50 -22.39 -9.40
CA ASP A 128 -5.24 -22.33 -8.67
C ASP A 128 -5.44 -22.06 -7.18
N PRO A 129 -4.74 -22.74 -6.26
CA PRO A 129 -5.02 -22.63 -4.82
C PRO A 129 -4.81 -21.21 -4.23
N SER A 130 -4.11 -20.31 -4.95
CA SER A 130 -3.83 -18.94 -4.50
C SER A 130 -4.80 -17.88 -5.06
N TRP A 131 -5.80 -18.26 -5.86
CA TRP A 131 -6.71 -17.32 -6.52
C TRP A 131 -7.44 -16.42 -5.51
N ILE A 132 -7.96 -17.00 -4.43
CA ILE A 132 -8.71 -16.28 -3.39
C ILE A 132 -7.82 -15.25 -2.71
N SER A 133 -6.64 -15.69 -2.23
CA SER A 133 -5.70 -14.81 -1.52
C SER A 133 -5.22 -13.68 -2.43
N SER A 134 -5.02 -13.95 -3.71
CA SER A 134 -4.61 -12.92 -4.68
C SER A 134 -5.69 -11.88 -4.94
N VAL A 135 -6.94 -12.29 -5.17
CA VAL A 135 -8.05 -11.34 -5.38
C VAL A 135 -8.25 -10.45 -4.16
N VAL A 136 -8.24 -11.05 -2.96
CA VAL A 136 -8.40 -10.30 -1.70
C VAL A 136 -7.25 -9.30 -1.53
N LEU A 137 -6.00 -9.73 -1.71
CA LEU A 137 -4.83 -8.85 -1.55
C LEU A 137 -4.78 -7.74 -2.58
N ASN A 138 -5.06 -8.04 -3.85
CA ASN A 138 -5.08 -7.03 -4.91
C ASN A 138 -6.20 -6.01 -4.69
N THR A 139 -7.35 -6.44 -4.16
CA THR A 139 -8.43 -5.51 -3.75
C THR A 139 -7.98 -4.61 -2.61
N CYS A 140 -7.33 -5.18 -1.58
CA CYS A 140 -6.78 -4.40 -0.47
C CYS A 140 -5.68 -3.43 -0.93
N ALA A 141 -4.80 -3.86 -1.83
CA ALA A 141 -3.74 -3.00 -2.39
C ALA A 141 -4.32 -1.82 -3.17
N GLY A 142 -5.36 -2.06 -3.98
CA GLY A 142 -6.05 -1.00 -4.71
C GLY A 142 -6.62 0.09 -3.79
N ILE A 143 -7.18 -0.29 -2.64
CA ILE A 143 -7.66 0.67 -1.62
C ILE A 143 -6.47 1.34 -0.93
N LEU A 144 -5.49 0.56 -0.50
CA LEU A 144 -4.33 1.03 0.27
C LEU A 144 -3.52 2.08 -0.50
N TRP A 145 -3.28 1.87 -1.80
CA TRP A 145 -2.47 2.78 -2.61
C TRP A 145 -3.16 4.11 -2.92
N GLN A 146 -4.47 4.23 -2.70
CA GLN A 146 -5.21 5.48 -2.87
C GLN A 146 -5.19 6.37 -1.61
N MET A 147 -4.68 5.84 -0.49
CA MET A 147 -4.80 6.49 0.81
C MET A 147 -3.48 7.15 1.22
N ASP A 148 -3.58 8.32 1.86
CA ASP A 148 -2.46 8.92 2.59
C ASP A 148 -2.34 8.29 3.99
N ILE A 149 -1.40 7.34 4.14
CA ILE A 149 -1.18 6.51 5.33
C ILE A 149 0.22 6.81 5.91
N PRO A 150 0.46 6.72 7.24
CA PRO A 150 -0.47 6.45 8.33
C PRO A 150 -0.97 7.65 9.10
N LYS A 151 -2.25 7.53 9.47
CA LYS A 151 -2.94 8.42 10.42
C LYS A 151 -2.85 7.80 11.82
N ARG A 152 -1.78 8.14 12.55
CA ARG A 152 -1.42 7.56 13.86
C ARG A 152 -2.34 7.94 15.03
N ASN A 153 -3.21 8.94 14.90
CA ASN A 153 -3.87 9.59 16.04
C ASN A 153 -5.28 9.04 16.35
N ILE A 154 -5.45 7.71 16.36
CA ILE A 154 -6.76 7.08 16.56
C ILE A 154 -6.67 5.93 17.56
N LYS A 155 -7.71 5.80 18.39
CA LYS A 155 -7.90 4.70 19.33
C LYS A 155 -7.94 3.37 18.54
N CYS A 156 -7.42 2.28 19.12
CA CYS A 156 -7.29 0.91 18.56
C CYS A 156 -5.96 0.49 17.91
N TYR A 157 -4.94 1.35 17.79
CA TYR A 157 -3.60 0.89 17.37
C TYR A 157 -2.97 -0.12 18.34
N ALA A 158 -3.26 -0.01 19.65
CA ALA A 158 -2.77 -0.97 20.65
C ALA A 158 -3.30 -2.39 20.38
N GLY A 159 -4.62 -2.52 20.13
CA GLY A 159 -5.24 -3.80 19.78
C GLY A 159 -4.72 -4.38 18.46
N LEU A 160 -4.45 -3.53 17.45
CA LEU A 160 -3.82 -3.98 16.21
C LEU A 160 -2.41 -4.53 16.45
N SER A 161 -1.62 -3.88 17.31
CA SER A 161 -0.28 -4.35 17.68
C SER A 161 -0.35 -5.70 18.40
N ASP A 162 -1.23 -5.83 19.40
CA ASP A 162 -1.41 -7.10 20.14
C ASP A 162 -1.86 -8.23 19.21
N PHE A 163 -2.74 -7.95 18.26
CA PHE A 163 -3.16 -8.90 17.22
C PHE A 163 -2.00 -9.35 16.33
N CYS A 164 -1.17 -8.42 15.84
CA CYS A 164 0.00 -8.74 15.03
C CYS A 164 1.02 -9.60 15.80
N VAL A 165 1.23 -9.31 17.09
CA VAL A 165 2.12 -10.11 17.95
C VAL A 165 1.54 -11.49 18.23
N ALA A 166 0.25 -11.61 18.53
CA ALA A 166 -0.39 -12.92 18.72
C ALA A 166 -0.33 -13.77 17.44
N THR A 167 -0.54 -13.15 16.27
CA THR A 167 -0.50 -13.84 14.99
C THR A 167 0.92 -14.27 14.62
N SER A 168 1.95 -13.51 14.98
CA SER A 168 3.34 -13.91 14.71
C SER A 168 3.73 -15.18 15.47
N VAL A 169 3.27 -15.35 16.72
CA VAL A 169 3.47 -16.58 17.50
C VAL A 169 2.78 -17.77 16.82
N ILE A 170 1.54 -17.59 16.37
CA ILE A 170 0.78 -18.61 15.65
C ILE A 170 1.50 -19.01 14.35
N LEU A 171 1.94 -18.02 13.56
CA LEU A 171 2.67 -18.24 12.31
C LEU A 171 3.97 -19.01 12.55
N PHE A 172 4.71 -18.72 13.61
CA PHE A 172 5.94 -19.43 13.95
C PHE A 172 5.72 -20.93 14.20
N VAL A 173 4.63 -21.28 14.90
CA VAL A 173 4.25 -22.68 15.17
C VAL A 173 3.79 -23.40 13.89
N PHE A 174 2.98 -22.74 13.05
CA PHE A 174 2.46 -23.36 11.83
C PHE A 174 3.46 -23.42 10.66
N CYS A 175 4.47 -22.55 10.65
CA CYS A 175 5.50 -22.53 9.62
C CYS A 175 6.23 -23.88 9.48
N GLN A 176 6.43 -24.59 10.60
CA GLN A 176 7.11 -25.89 10.62
C GLN A 176 6.25 -27.05 10.11
N THR A 177 4.92 -26.94 10.24
CA THR A 177 4.00 -28.07 10.04
C THR A 177 3.26 -28.03 8.72
N ALA A 178 2.85 -26.85 8.25
CA ALA A 178 2.02 -26.73 7.06
C ALA A 178 2.09 -25.34 6.41
N LEU A 179 3.01 -25.15 5.46
CA LEU A 179 3.15 -23.90 4.69
C LEU A 179 1.84 -23.50 3.96
N PHE A 180 1.02 -24.46 3.54
CA PHE A 180 -0.26 -24.16 2.86
C PHE A 180 -1.28 -23.46 3.76
N ARG A 181 -1.16 -23.58 5.09
CA ARG A 181 -2.04 -22.89 6.06
C ARG A 181 -1.54 -21.50 6.42
N VAL A 182 -0.28 -21.19 6.11
CA VAL A 182 0.36 -19.92 6.46
C VAL A 182 -0.16 -18.79 5.58
N THR A 183 -0.33 -19.03 4.27
CA THR A 183 -0.85 -18.04 3.31
C THR A 183 -2.15 -17.38 3.78
N PRO A 184 -3.24 -18.10 4.09
CA PRO A 184 -4.50 -17.46 4.48
C PRO A 184 -4.37 -16.63 5.77
N ILE A 185 -3.54 -17.07 6.73
CA ILE A 185 -3.30 -16.31 7.97
C ILE A 185 -2.61 -14.97 7.65
N LEU A 186 -1.57 -14.99 6.81
CA LEU A 186 -0.88 -13.78 6.38
C LEU A 186 -1.80 -12.83 5.59
N THR A 187 -2.66 -13.37 4.73
CA THR A 187 -3.67 -12.58 4.01
C THR A 187 -4.65 -11.91 4.98
N ILE A 188 -5.11 -12.61 6.02
CA ILE A 188 -5.96 -12.02 7.06
C ILE A 188 -5.25 -10.87 7.78
N VAL A 189 -3.96 -11.04 8.14
CA VAL A 189 -3.18 -9.96 8.77
C VAL A 189 -3.12 -8.73 7.87
N PHE A 190 -2.84 -8.91 6.58
CA PHE A 190 -2.80 -7.81 5.62
C PHE A 190 -4.16 -7.09 5.54
N VAL A 191 -5.26 -7.84 5.43
CA VAL A 191 -6.63 -7.32 5.37
C VAL A 191 -6.97 -6.53 6.64
N VAL A 192 -6.65 -7.06 7.82
CA VAL A 192 -6.91 -6.39 9.10
C VAL A 192 -6.14 -5.06 9.20
N ILE A 193 -4.88 -5.04 8.76
CA ILE A 193 -4.10 -3.80 8.72
C ILE A 193 -4.75 -2.80 7.74
N THR A 194 -5.08 -3.22 6.52
CA THR A 194 -5.72 -2.35 5.52
C THR A 194 -7.06 -1.79 6.02
N LEU A 195 -7.90 -2.64 6.62
CA LEU A 195 -9.20 -2.24 7.16
C LEU A 195 -9.02 -1.24 8.32
N HIS A 196 -8.06 -1.49 9.20
CA HIS A 196 -7.73 -0.55 10.27
C HIS A 196 -7.27 0.81 9.72
N GLN A 197 -6.41 0.82 8.68
CA GLN A 197 -6.00 2.07 8.03
C GLN A 197 -7.19 2.77 7.33
N TYR A 198 -8.07 2.01 6.67
CA TYR A 198 -9.28 2.52 6.04
C TYR A 198 -10.22 3.22 7.03
N ILE A 199 -10.58 2.52 8.11
CA ILE A 199 -11.41 3.07 9.19
C ILE A 199 -10.73 4.29 9.81
N SER A 200 -9.41 4.22 9.99
CA SER A 200 -8.63 5.34 10.53
C SER A 200 -8.74 6.58 9.63
N SER A 201 -8.62 6.41 8.32
CA SER A 201 -8.74 7.51 7.36
C SER A 201 -10.12 8.15 7.33
N TRP A 202 -11.17 7.33 7.39
CA TRP A 202 -12.55 7.83 7.46
C TRP A 202 -12.75 8.68 8.72
N ILE A 203 -12.43 8.14 9.89
CA ILE A 203 -12.65 8.82 11.17
C ILE A 203 -11.87 10.13 11.25
N GLY A 204 -10.62 10.15 10.77
CA GLY A 204 -9.84 11.37 10.67
C GLY A 204 -10.52 12.44 9.82
N GLY A 205 -11.02 12.08 8.64
CA GLY A 205 -11.72 13.02 7.75
C GLY A 205 -12.99 13.60 8.38
N VAL A 206 -13.73 12.82 9.16
CA VAL A 206 -14.93 13.32 9.87
C VAL A 206 -14.56 14.33 10.95
N ARG A 207 -13.46 14.13 11.69
CA ARG A 207 -12.99 15.07 12.71
C ARG A 207 -12.56 16.40 12.10
N ASP A 208 -11.80 16.38 11.01
CA ASP A 208 -11.35 17.58 10.31
C ASP A 208 -12.50 18.43 9.75
N LEU A 209 -13.60 17.79 9.34
CA LEU A 209 -14.82 18.49 8.90
C LEU A 209 -15.51 19.17 10.09
N ASN A 210 -15.61 18.48 11.22
CA ASN A 210 -16.22 19.03 12.43
C ASN A 210 -15.44 20.24 12.96
N ASP A 211 -14.10 20.16 13.00
CA ASP A 211 -13.25 21.26 13.49
C ASP A 211 -13.34 22.48 12.56
N ARG A 212 -13.46 22.28 11.24
CA ARG A 212 -13.70 23.38 10.29
C ARG A 212 -15.05 24.05 10.52
N GLN A 213 -16.12 23.29 10.75
CA GLN A 213 -17.44 23.86 11.05
C GLN A 213 -17.42 24.70 12.33
N VAL A 214 -16.78 24.20 13.40
CA VAL A 214 -16.65 24.93 14.67
C VAL A 214 -15.86 26.23 14.51
N ASN A 215 -14.76 26.22 13.75
CA ASN A 215 -14.00 27.44 13.47
C ASN A 215 -14.81 28.46 12.67
N HIS A 216 -15.65 28.04 11.73
CA HIS A 216 -16.53 28.97 11.00
C HIS A 216 -17.63 29.58 11.89
N THR A 217 -18.11 28.87 12.92
CA THR A 217 -19.09 29.42 13.88
C THR A 217 -18.48 30.37 14.90
N ASN A 218 -17.18 30.27 15.21
CA ASN A 218 -16.52 31.14 16.20
C ASN A 218 -15.98 32.46 15.61
N VAL A 219 -16.02 32.63 14.30
CA VAL A 219 -15.54 33.84 13.59
C VAL A 219 -16.69 34.80 13.23
N ASN A 220 -17.94 34.40 13.49
CA ASN A 220 -19.14 35.25 13.39
C ASN A 220 -19.65 35.63 14.79
#